data_AF-A0AA88X110-F1
#
_entry.id   AF-A0AA88X110-F1
#
_cell.length_a   1.000
_cell.length_b   1.000
_cell.length_c   1.000
_cell.angle_alpha   90.00
_cell.angle_beta   90.00
_cell.angle_gamma   90.00
#
_symmetry.space_group_name_H-M   'P 1'
#
loop_
_entity.id
_entity.type
_entity.pdbx_description
1 polymer ?
#
loop_
_entity_poly.entity_id
_entity_poly.type
_entity_poly.pdbx_seq_one_letter_code
_entity_poly.pdbx_strand_id
1 'polypeptide(L)'
;MSRLPLATMSVVEASARQWNYGWPCGDRDEYEEEEITERKREAMEVSRGQRDETYREKKIKSFVFAKLGSHHFFLLFAGEYLALTGEKLNGVEMVACGLATHYSLNARLPGIDERLGNLMTDDTSVIEKSLAHYGDLVYLDKRSVLHKIERIDECFSHDTIEEIIHALENEAVESYDEWCTTALKKLKEASPLSLKVTLQSIREGRYQPLDQCLAREYRMSLNCMSKQVSNDFCEGVRARFVDEDFAPKWDPPTLGDVTKDMVDAYFAPISEVDSELNLPTALREPSV
;
A
#
# COMPACT_ATOMS: atom_id res chain seq x y z
N MET A 1 -27.73 -10.53 -2.88
CA MET A 1 -26.64 -9.79 -3.54
C MET A 1 -25.56 -9.56 -2.50
N SER A 2 -24.69 -10.56 -2.37
CA SER A 2 -23.74 -10.76 -1.27
C SER A 2 -22.53 -9.83 -1.37
N ARG A 3 -22.26 -9.10 -0.28
CA ARG A 3 -21.15 -8.15 -0.11
C ARG A 3 -20.11 -8.74 0.83
N LEU A 4 -18.86 -8.85 0.37
CA LEU A 4 -17.69 -9.30 1.14
C LEU A 4 -16.43 -8.51 0.71
N PRO A 5 -15.38 -8.42 1.56
CA PRO A 5 -14.60 -7.19 1.79
C PRO A 5 -13.28 -7.01 1.01
N LEU A 6 -13.05 -5.88 0.33
CA LEU A 6 -11.81 -5.59 -0.42
C LEU A 6 -10.75 -4.76 0.30
N ALA A 7 -9.65 -5.43 0.69
CA ALA A 7 -8.37 -4.82 1.01
C ALA A 7 -7.41 -5.10 -0.14
N THR A 8 -7.04 -4.08 -0.90
CA THR A 8 -5.82 -4.12 -1.72
C THR A 8 -5.16 -2.74 -1.74
N MET A 9 -4.14 -2.60 -0.90
CA MET A 9 -2.99 -1.76 -1.21
C MET A 9 -2.13 -2.67 -2.09
N SER A 10 -1.82 -2.26 -3.33
CA SER A 10 -1.07 -3.06 -4.30
C SER A 10 0.07 -3.85 -3.63
N VAL A 11 0.03 -5.17 -3.76
CA VAL A 11 1.05 -6.09 -3.23
C VAL A 11 2.46 -5.72 -3.73
N VAL A 12 2.54 -5.02 -4.87
CA VAL A 12 3.80 -4.56 -5.46
C VAL A 12 4.50 -3.49 -4.60
N GLU A 13 3.76 -2.63 -3.89
CA GLU A 13 4.34 -1.65 -2.96
C GLU A 13 4.36 -2.15 -1.50
N ALA A 14 3.37 -2.98 -1.11
CA ALA A 14 3.28 -3.55 0.22
C ALA A 14 4.38 -4.60 0.51
N SER A 15 4.81 -5.35 -0.51
CA SER A 15 5.81 -6.41 -0.34
C SER A 15 7.20 -5.88 0.03
N ALA A 16 7.50 -4.59 -0.23
CA ALA A 16 8.77 -3.98 0.14
C ALA A 16 8.81 -3.52 1.62
N ARG A 17 7.68 -3.44 2.33
CA ARG A 17 7.63 -2.81 3.66
C ARG A 17 7.41 -3.77 4.83
N GLN A 18 7.20 -5.08 4.59
CA GLN A 18 6.71 -5.94 5.66
C GLN A 18 7.08 -7.43 5.54
N TRP A 19 8.36 -7.75 5.33
CA TRP A 19 8.84 -9.14 5.52
C TRP A 19 10.16 -9.15 6.28
N ASN A 20 10.10 -9.65 7.51
CA ASN A 20 11.22 -9.81 8.41
C ASN A 20 11.28 -11.27 8.82
N TYR A 21 11.66 -12.17 7.92
CA TYR A 21 12.20 -13.49 8.27
C TYR A 21 13.16 -13.92 7.17
N GLY A 22 14.42 -14.10 7.56
CA GLY A 22 15.54 -14.39 6.67
C GLY A 22 15.39 -15.72 5.94
N TRP A 23 15.95 -15.76 4.73
CA TRP A 23 16.31 -16.99 4.04
C TRP A 23 17.72 -16.84 3.47
N PRO A 24 18.54 -17.90 3.52
CA PRO A 24 19.96 -17.82 3.22
C PRO A 24 20.20 -17.88 1.71
N CYS A 25 20.94 -16.91 1.17
CA CYS A 25 21.78 -17.14 0.00
C CYS A 25 23.11 -17.71 0.50
N GLY A 26 23.45 -18.91 0.04
CA GLY A 26 24.50 -19.75 0.60
C GLY A 26 25.94 -19.24 0.50
N ASP A 27 26.75 -19.99 1.25
CA ASP A 27 28.21 -20.12 1.34
C ASP A 27 29.03 -18.88 1.78
N ARG A 28 29.26 -18.78 3.10
CA ARG A 28 30.38 -18.03 3.69
C ARG A 28 30.81 -18.65 5.03
N ASP A 29 32.12 -18.63 5.28
CA ASP A 29 32.83 -19.36 6.33
C ASP A 29 32.41 -18.99 7.78
N GLU A 30 32.26 -20.00 8.63
CA GLU A 30 31.77 -19.95 10.04
C GLU A 30 32.58 -19.05 11.01
N TYR A 31 33.71 -18.48 10.58
CA TYR A 31 34.55 -17.63 11.43
C TYR A 31 34.33 -16.11 11.23
N GLU A 32 33.68 -15.67 10.15
CA GLU A 32 33.30 -14.26 9.96
C GLU A 32 31.92 -13.93 10.55
N GLU A 33 31.09 -14.94 10.84
CA GLU A 33 29.73 -14.74 11.35
C GLU A 33 29.69 -14.22 12.79
N GLU A 34 30.58 -14.64 13.69
CA GLU A 34 30.56 -14.17 15.09
C GLU A 34 30.92 -12.68 15.21
N GLU A 35 31.96 -12.21 14.50
CA GLU A 35 32.40 -10.81 14.57
C GLU A 35 31.38 -9.85 13.90
N ILE A 36 30.71 -10.30 12.83
CA ILE A 36 29.61 -9.56 12.20
C ILE A 36 28.36 -9.55 13.10
N THR A 37 28.09 -10.64 13.83
CA THR A 37 26.92 -10.74 14.72
C THR A 37 27.08 -9.87 15.96
N GLU A 38 28.27 -9.79 16.55
CA GLU A 38 28.58 -8.92 17.69
C GLU A 38 28.47 -7.43 17.30
N ARG A 39 29.05 -7.04 16.16
CA ARG A 39 28.94 -5.66 15.63
C ARG A 39 27.51 -5.28 15.23
N LYS A 40 26.72 -6.22 14.72
CA LYS A 40 25.28 -6.02 14.46
C LYS A 40 24.49 -5.85 15.76
N ARG A 41 24.89 -6.50 16.85
CA ARG A 41 24.25 -6.39 18.18
C ARG A 41 24.51 -5.02 18.82
N GLU A 42 25.75 -4.56 18.80
CA GLU A 42 26.14 -3.24 19.29
C GLU A 42 25.50 -2.10 18.47
N ALA A 43 25.48 -2.23 17.13
CA ALA A 43 24.79 -1.28 16.27
C ALA A 43 23.25 -1.29 16.49
N MET A 44 22.66 -2.46 16.78
CA MET A 44 21.23 -2.57 17.13
C MET A 44 20.90 -1.94 18.48
N GLU A 45 21.78 -2.03 19.48
CA GLU A 45 21.57 -1.45 20.81
C GLU A 45 21.72 0.08 20.81
N VAL A 46 22.73 0.61 20.11
CA VAL A 46 22.88 2.06 19.91
C VAL A 46 21.68 2.63 19.13
N SER A 47 21.25 1.92 18.09
CA SER A 47 20.06 2.28 17.32
C SER A 47 18.76 2.08 18.12
N ARG A 48 18.69 1.17 19.10
CA ARG A 48 17.56 1.03 20.04
C ARG A 48 17.50 2.21 21.02
N GLY A 49 18.64 2.62 21.59
CA GLY A 49 18.71 3.76 22.51
C GLY A 49 18.34 5.09 21.85
N GLN A 50 18.83 5.34 20.62
CA GLN A 50 18.43 6.52 19.85
C GLN A 50 17.00 6.45 19.32
N ARG A 51 16.48 5.25 18.99
CA ARG A 51 15.07 5.07 18.65
C ARG A 51 14.15 5.35 19.83
N ASP A 52 14.49 4.93 21.05
CA ASP A 52 13.65 5.14 22.24
C ASP A 52 13.56 6.62 22.65
N GLU A 53 14.63 7.41 22.48
CA GLU A 53 14.63 8.84 22.79
C GLU A 53 13.87 9.64 21.72
N THR A 54 14.00 9.27 20.44
CA THR A 54 13.23 9.87 19.34
C THR A 54 11.77 9.38 19.30
N TYR A 55 11.46 8.21 19.87
CA TYR A 55 10.10 7.66 19.98
C TYR A 55 9.24 8.37 21.04
N ARG A 56 9.86 9.06 22.00
CA ARG A 56 9.13 9.71 23.11
C ARG A 56 8.46 11.02 22.68
N GLU A 57 8.96 11.71 21.67
CA GLU A 57 8.47 13.06 21.29
C GLU A 57 7.48 13.09 20.11
N LYS A 58 7.19 11.97 19.43
CA LYS A 58 6.30 11.94 18.25
C LYS A 58 5.17 10.91 18.31
N LYS A 59 4.48 10.78 19.45
CA LYS A 59 3.46 9.73 19.64
C LYS A 59 2.00 10.21 19.52
N ILE A 60 1.64 10.84 18.39
CA ILE A 60 0.26 10.74 17.89
C ILE A 60 0.17 9.44 17.07
N LYS A 61 0.07 8.30 17.76
CA LYS A 61 -0.33 7.05 17.11
C LYS A 61 -1.86 7.04 17.06
N SER A 62 -2.42 7.57 15.98
CA SER A 62 -3.85 7.36 15.68
C SER A 62 -4.04 5.91 15.23
N PHE A 63 -5.00 5.22 15.83
CA PHE A 63 -5.41 3.91 15.38
C PHE A 63 -6.71 4.06 14.60
N VAL A 64 -6.72 3.45 13.42
CA VAL A 64 -7.79 3.52 12.44
C VAL A 64 -8.44 2.15 12.39
N PHE A 65 -9.74 2.09 12.70
CA PHE A 65 -10.54 0.90 12.46
C PHE A 65 -11.08 0.98 11.03
N ALA A 66 -10.52 0.23 10.08
CA ALA A 66 -11.00 0.26 8.69
C ALA A 66 -12.35 -0.45 8.55
N LYS A 67 -13.33 0.16 7.86
CA LYS A 67 -14.50 -0.58 7.36
C LYS A 67 -14.07 -1.15 6.05
N LEU A 68 -14.24 -2.45 5.93
CA LEU A 68 -14.41 -3.03 4.62
C LEU A 68 -15.92 -3.02 4.30
N GLY A 69 -16.42 -1.86 3.85
CA GLY A 69 -17.75 -1.79 3.22
C GLY A 69 -18.58 -0.51 3.46
N SER A 70 -19.06 0.04 2.34
CA SER A 70 -20.28 0.87 2.17
C SER A 70 -20.20 2.37 1.87
N HIS A 71 -19.04 2.90 1.44
CA HIS A 71 -19.01 4.16 0.66
C HIS A 71 -18.39 3.91 -0.71
N HIS A 72 -19.23 3.38 -1.60
CA HIS A 72 -18.92 2.85 -2.94
C HIS A 72 -18.54 3.92 -3.99
N PHE A 73 -18.10 5.11 -3.58
CA PHE A 73 -17.88 6.22 -4.51
C PHE A 73 -16.55 6.94 -4.32
N PHE A 74 -16.02 7.06 -3.10
CA PHE A 74 -14.81 7.87 -2.85
C PHE A 74 -13.49 7.08 -2.98
N LEU A 75 -13.54 5.76 -2.78
CA LEU A 75 -12.38 4.87 -2.91
C LEU A 75 -11.95 4.64 -4.37
N LEU A 76 -12.84 4.89 -5.34
CA LEU A 76 -12.53 4.66 -6.75
C LEU A 76 -11.68 5.77 -7.39
N PHE A 77 -11.75 7.01 -6.90
CA PHE A 77 -11.17 8.16 -7.61
C PHE A 77 -9.80 8.59 -7.07
N ALA A 78 -9.52 8.36 -5.78
CA ALA A 78 -8.18 8.55 -5.22
C ALA A 78 -7.30 7.28 -5.30
N GLY A 79 -7.86 6.14 -5.73
CA GLY A 79 -7.19 4.84 -5.70
C GLY A 79 -5.92 4.80 -6.56
N GLU A 80 -6.01 5.23 -7.82
CA GLU A 80 -4.87 5.31 -8.73
C GLU A 80 -3.80 6.28 -8.21
N TYR A 81 -4.21 7.45 -7.73
CA TYR A 81 -3.27 8.43 -7.16
C TYR A 81 -2.48 7.81 -6.00
N LEU A 82 -3.16 7.21 -5.03
CA LEU A 82 -2.52 6.62 -3.86
C LEU A 82 -1.61 5.45 -4.24
N ALA A 83 -2.05 4.58 -5.15
CA ALA A 83 -1.31 3.39 -5.54
C ALA A 83 -0.11 3.68 -6.46
N LEU A 84 -0.19 4.70 -7.32
CA LEU A 84 0.91 5.06 -8.22
C LEU A 84 1.94 5.98 -7.56
N THR A 85 1.51 6.85 -6.63
CA THR A 85 2.42 7.80 -5.97
C THR A 85 2.91 7.32 -4.60
N GLY A 86 2.28 6.30 -4.01
CA GLY A 86 2.60 5.81 -2.67
C GLY A 86 2.44 6.89 -1.58
N GLU A 87 1.54 7.86 -1.80
CA GLU A 87 1.29 8.96 -0.86
C GLU A 87 0.77 8.43 0.48
N LYS A 88 1.26 9.03 1.57
CA LYS A 88 0.87 8.61 2.92
C LYS A 88 -0.35 9.41 3.35
N LEU A 89 -1.41 8.69 3.71
CA LEU A 89 -2.56 9.29 4.36
C LEU A 89 -2.39 9.29 5.87
N ASN A 90 -2.71 10.41 6.50
CA ASN A 90 -2.81 10.48 7.95
C ASN A 90 -4.18 9.95 8.44
N GLY A 91 -4.33 9.71 9.75
CA GLY A 91 -5.56 9.13 10.30
C GLY A 91 -6.83 9.97 10.05
N VAL A 92 -6.69 11.29 9.94
CA VAL A 92 -7.79 12.21 9.61
C VAL A 92 -8.22 12.04 8.16
N GLU A 93 -7.25 12.00 7.25
CA GLU A 93 -7.47 11.77 5.83
C GLU A 93 -8.10 10.41 5.58
N MET A 94 -7.62 9.36 6.27
CA MET A 94 -8.19 8.01 6.15
C MET A 94 -9.69 7.97 6.49
N VAL A 95 -10.15 8.72 7.49
CA VAL A 95 -11.59 8.84 7.78
C VAL A 95 -12.29 9.60 6.65
N ALA A 96 -11.71 10.71 6.21
CA ALA A 96 -12.31 11.56 5.19
C ALA A 96 -12.50 10.84 3.84
N CYS A 97 -11.54 9.99 3.44
CA CYS A 97 -11.66 9.18 2.22
C CYS A 97 -12.34 7.82 2.44
N GLY A 98 -12.84 7.54 3.65
CA GLY A 98 -13.60 6.33 3.96
C GLY A 98 -12.78 5.04 4.11
N LEU A 99 -11.45 5.15 4.20
CA LEU A 99 -10.56 4.03 4.55
C LEU A 99 -10.66 3.67 6.04
N ALA A 100 -11.00 4.64 6.89
CA ALA A 100 -11.25 4.48 8.32
C ALA A 100 -12.74 4.69 8.65
N THR A 101 -13.27 3.89 9.57
CA THR A 101 -14.61 4.12 10.17
C THR A 101 -14.58 5.09 11.32
N HIS A 102 -13.57 4.96 12.17
CA HIS A 102 -13.48 5.66 13.43
C HIS A 102 -12.07 6.18 13.59
N TYR A 103 -11.97 7.32 14.28
CA TYR A 103 -10.73 7.94 14.68
C TYR A 103 -10.78 8.23 16.17
N SER A 104 -9.69 7.89 16.86
CA SER A 104 -9.52 8.18 18.28
C SER A 104 -8.07 8.54 18.56
N LEU A 105 -7.89 9.41 19.55
CA LEU A 105 -6.56 9.70 20.10
C LEU A 105 -5.99 8.47 20.81
N ASN A 106 -4.65 8.34 20.75
CA ASN A 106 -3.89 7.24 21.36
C ASN A 106 -4.23 7.04 22.86
N ALA A 107 -4.39 8.13 23.60
CA ALA A 107 -4.68 8.09 25.04
C ALA A 107 -5.99 7.36 25.40
N ARG A 108 -6.92 7.20 24.46
CA ARG A 108 -8.20 6.53 24.66
C ARG A 108 -8.21 5.06 24.28
N LEU A 109 -7.16 4.57 23.60
CA LEU A 109 -7.10 3.17 23.14
C LEU A 109 -7.22 2.14 24.27
N PRO A 110 -6.57 2.30 25.44
CA PRO A 110 -6.75 1.36 26.54
C PRO A 110 -8.21 1.23 26.98
N GLY A 111 -8.97 2.33 26.96
CA GLY A 111 -10.40 2.32 27.31
C GLY A 111 -11.29 1.72 26.23
N ILE A 112 -10.89 1.82 24.95
CA ILE A 112 -11.57 1.12 23.85
C ILE A 112 -11.34 -0.38 23.98
N ASP A 113 -10.08 -0.81 24.19
CA ASP A 113 -9.72 -2.21 24.33
C ASP A 113 -10.43 -2.88 25.52
N GLU A 114 -10.46 -2.21 26.68
CA GLU A 114 -11.20 -2.70 27.85
C GLU A 114 -12.70 -2.83 27.58
N ARG A 115 -13.31 -1.85 26.90
CA ARG A 115 -14.75 -1.90 26.59
C ARG A 115 -15.08 -3.00 25.59
N LEU A 116 -14.28 -3.15 24.54
CA LEU A 116 -14.44 -4.23 23.56
C LEU A 116 -14.23 -5.61 24.19
N GLY A 117 -13.24 -5.75 25.08
CA GLY A 117 -13.01 -7.00 25.80
C GLY A 117 -14.15 -7.43 26.74
N ASN A 118 -14.88 -6.46 27.30
CA ASN A 118 -16.01 -6.70 28.20
C ASN A 118 -17.37 -6.88 27.48
N LEU A 119 -17.43 -6.63 26.16
CA LEU A 119 -18.65 -6.75 25.37
C LEU A 119 -18.92 -8.23 25.05
N MET A 120 -19.94 -8.81 25.70
CA MET A 120 -20.41 -10.18 25.40
C MET A 120 -21.58 -10.11 24.41
N THR A 121 -21.28 -9.75 23.16
CA THR A 121 -22.29 -9.68 22.09
C THR A 121 -21.67 -9.90 20.72
N ASP A 122 -22.38 -10.61 19.86
CA ASP A 122 -22.03 -10.79 18.44
C ASP A 122 -22.73 -9.76 17.54
N ASP A 123 -23.54 -8.87 18.12
CA ASP A 123 -24.27 -7.84 17.37
C ASP A 123 -23.33 -6.69 16.97
N THR A 124 -23.03 -6.63 15.68
CA THR A 124 -22.18 -5.59 15.07
C THR A 124 -22.67 -4.17 15.34
N SER A 125 -23.98 -3.95 15.46
CA SER A 125 -24.55 -2.63 15.73
C SER A 125 -24.23 -2.13 17.14
N VAL A 126 -24.12 -3.04 18.11
CA VAL A 126 -23.73 -2.72 19.50
C VAL A 126 -22.24 -2.39 19.58
N ILE A 127 -21.42 -3.11 18.81
CA ILE A 127 -19.99 -2.85 18.68
C ILE A 127 -19.77 -1.48 18.03
N GLU A 128 -20.44 -1.18 16.92
CA GLU A 128 -20.34 0.12 16.23
C GLU A 128 -20.75 1.28 17.14
N LYS A 129 -21.88 1.16 17.86
CA LYS A 129 -22.30 2.20 18.84
C LYS A 129 -21.30 2.39 19.97
N SER A 130 -20.65 1.31 20.41
CA SER A 130 -19.64 1.38 21.47
C SER A 130 -18.38 2.09 20.99
N LEU A 131 -17.95 1.83 19.76
CA LEU A 131 -16.81 2.51 19.13
C LEU A 131 -17.11 3.99 18.86
N ALA A 132 -18.31 4.32 18.39
CA ALA A 132 -18.74 5.69 18.12
C ALA A 132 -18.65 6.60 19.36
N HIS A 133 -18.79 6.04 20.57
CA HIS A 133 -18.65 6.80 21.82
C HIS A 133 -17.23 7.34 22.06
N TYR A 134 -16.22 6.68 21.51
CA TYR A 134 -14.81 7.10 21.61
C TYR A 134 -14.34 7.87 20.37
N GLY A 135 -15.18 7.94 19.34
CA GLY A 135 -14.89 8.68 18.12
C GLY A 135 -14.68 10.16 18.41
N ASP A 136 -13.51 10.67 18.04
CA ASP A 136 -13.23 12.10 18.07
C ASP A 136 -13.67 12.76 16.77
N LEU A 137 -14.12 14.02 16.85
CA LEU A 137 -14.40 14.81 15.66
C LEU A 137 -13.10 15.15 14.94
N VAL A 138 -13.13 14.93 13.63
CA VAL A 138 -11.98 15.10 12.75
C VAL A 138 -12.22 16.28 11.82
N TYR A 139 -11.20 17.12 11.66
CA TYR A 139 -11.19 18.22 10.70
C TYR A 139 -10.00 18.06 9.77
N LEU A 140 -10.23 18.02 8.45
CA LEU A 140 -9.14 17.98 7.49
C LEU A 140 -8.28 19.23 7.60
N ASP A 141 -6.96 19.03 7.47
CA ASP A 141 -6.03 20.12 7.28
C ASP A 141 -6.27 20.77 5.91
N LYS A 142 -6.21 22.10 5.86
CA LYS A 142 -6.32 22.90 4.63
C LYS A 142 -5.27 22.52 3.59
N ARG A 143 -4.14 21.93 4.02
CA ARG A 143 -3.07 21.45 3.13
C ARG A 143 -3.32 20.06 2.57
N SER A 144 -4.34 19.35 3.02
CA SER A 144 -4.63 17.98 2.58
C SER A 144 -4.91 17.94 1.07
N VAL A 145 -4.34 16.94 0.41
CA VAL A 145 -4.59 16.65 -1.02
C VAL A 145 -6.04 16.28 -1.29
N LEU A 146 -6.78 15.85 -0.27
CA LEU A 146 -8.21 15.51 -0.39
C LEU A 146 -9.09 16.72 -0.74
N HIS A 147 -8.64 17.95 -0.47
CA HIS A 147 -9.33 19.15 -0.96
C HIS A 147 -9.24 19.32 -2.49
N LYS A 148 -8.39 18.54 -3.16
CA LYS A 148 -8.10 18.63 -4.59
C LYS A 148 -8.55 17.38 -5.34
N ILE A 149 -9.45 16.59 -4.74
CA ILE A 149 -9.81 15.27 -5.28
C ILE A 149 -10.38 15.33 -6.69
N GLU A 150 -11.12 16.38 -7.04
CA GLU A 150 -11.66 16.56 -8.40
C GLU A 150 -10.53 16.70 -9.43
N ARG A 151 -9.51 17.51 -9.13
CA ARG A 151 -8.33 17.69 -10.00
C ARG A 151 -7.45 16.44 -10.05
N ILE A 152 -7.34 15.73 -8.92
CA ILE A 152 -6.67 14.42 -8.87
C ILE A 152 -7.41 13.44 -9.78
N ASP A 153 -8.72 13.36 -9.68
CA ASP A 153 -9.54 12.47 -10.50
C ASP A 153 -9.38 12.79 -11.99
N GLU A 154 -9.48 14.06 -12.38
CA GLU A 154 -9.24 14.51 -13.75
C GLU A 154 -7.89 14.02 -14.28
N CYS A 155 -6.80 14.24 -13.54
CA CYS A 155 -5.46 13.83 -13.96
C CYS A 155 -5.26 12.30 -13.98
N PHE A 156 -5.84 11.56 -13.04
CA PHE A 156 -5.64 10.11 -12.90
C PHE A 156 -6.71 9.27 -13.61
N SER A 157 -7.70 9.91 -14.24
CA SER A 157 -8.77 9.26 -15.00
C SER A 157 -8.31 8.73 -16.37
N HIS A 158 -7.21 9.25 -16.92
CA HIS A 158 -6.63 8.81 -18.19
C HIS A 158 -6.27 7.31 -18.23
N ASP A 159 -6.14 6.75 -19.43
CA ASP A 159 -6.02 5.30 -19.65
C ASP A 159 -4.56 4.82 -19.56
N THR A 160 -3.59 5.70 -19.78
CA THR A 160 -2.16 5.37 -19.77
C THR A 160 -1.35 6.22 -18.79
N ILE A 161 -0.22 5.68 -18.31
CA ILE A 161 0.68 6.41 -17.40
C ILE A 161 1.25 7.67 -18.08
N GLU A 162 1.54 7.57 -19.38
CA GLU A 162 2.03 8.68 -20.19
C GLU A 162 1.03 9.85 -20.23
N GLU A 163 -0.26 9.54 -20.43
CA GLU A 163 -1.32 10.56 -20.39
C GLU A 163 -1.50 11.16 -18.99
N ILE A 164 -1.44 10.33 -17.93
CA ILE A 164 -1.52 10.80 -16.54
C ILE A 164 -0.36 11.77 -16.24
N ILE A 165 0.87 11.42 -16.64
CA ILE A 165 2.04 12.30 -16.47
C ILE A 165 1.84 13.61 -17.23
N HIS A 166 1.39 13.55 -18.48
CA HIS A 166 1.14 14.74 -19.29
C HIS A 166 0.04 15.64 -18.68
N ALA A 167 -1.04 15.05 -18.16
CA ALA A 167 -2.09 15.78 -17.47
C ALA A 167 -1.56 16.48 -16.21
N LEU A 168 -0.77 15.78 -15.40
CA LEU A 168 -0.12 16.35 -14.22
C LEU A 168 0.89 17.46 -14.56
N GLU A 169 1.62 17.34 -15.67
CA GLU A 169 2.54 18.38 -16.14
C GLU A 169 1.78 19.65 -16.55
N ASN A 170 0.65 19.53 -17.25
CA ASN A 170 -0.20 20.67 -17.57
C ASN A 170 -0.81 21.30 -16.31
N GLU A 171 -1.34 20.46 -15.41
CA GLU A 171 -1.94 20.91 -14.16
C GLU A 171 -0.92 21.63 -13.25
N ALA A 172 0.33 21.17 -13.24
CA ALA A 172 1.42 21.83 -12.51
C ALA A 172 1.72 23.24 -13.05
N VAL A 173 1.59 23.45 -14.37
CA VAL A 173 1.80 24.76 -15.01
C VAL A 173 0.63 25.71 -14.72
N GLU A 174 -0.61 25.22 -14.73
CA GLU A 174 -1.80 26.06 -14.52
C GLU A 174 -1.97 26.50 -13.07
N SER A 175 -1.80 25.56 -12.14
CA SER A 175 -2.13 25.78 -10.73
C SER A 175 -0.95 26.19 -9.84
N TYR A 176 0.28 25.98 -10.30
CA TYR A 176 1.52 26.13 -9.52
C TYR A 176 1.48 25.39 -8.17
N ASP A 177 0.76 24.28 -8.12
CA ASP A 177 0.50 23.57 -6.88
C ASP A 177 1.56 22.49 -6.60
N GLU A 178 2.01 22.42 -5.35
CA GLU A 178 3.11 21.56 -4.90
C GLU A 178 2.76 20.07 -4.98
N TRP A 179 1.47 19.71 -4.96
CA TRP A 179 1.08 18.30 -5.04
C TRP A 179 1.38 17.70 -6.43
N CYS A 180 1.22 18.47 -7.52
CA CYS A 180 1.50 17.99 -8.87
C CYS A 180 2.98 17.69 -9.05
N THR A 181 3.85 18.62 -8.60
CA THR A 181 5.31 18.45 -8.69
C THR A 181 5.80 17.29 -7.83
N THR A 182 5.22 17.11 -6.64
CA THR A 182 5.50 15.97 -5.76
C THR A 182 5.05 14.65 -6.38
N ALA A 183 3.84 14.60 -6.95
CA ALA A 183 3.32 13.41 -7.64
C ALA A 183 4.18 13.04 -8.85
N LEU A 184 4.53 14.01 -9.71
CA LEU A 184 5.39 13.81 -10.87
C LEU A 184 6.78 13.28 -10.48
N LYS A 185 7.37 13.83 -9.40
CA LYS A 185 8.65 13.34 -8.89
C LYS A 185 8.56 11.86 -8.49
N LYS A 186 7.52 11.49 -7.74
CA LYS A 186 7.30 10.11 -7.29
C LYS A 186 7.07 9.14 -8.45
N LEU A 187 6.29 9.54 -9.45
CA LEU A 187 6.09 8.75 -10.66
C LEU A 187 7.41 8.55 -11.43
N LYS A 188 8.27 9.58 -11.50
CA LYS A 188 9.57 9.51 -12.18
C LYS A 188 10.61 8.66 -11.43
N GLU A 189 10.48 8.53 -10.11
CA GLU A 189 11.35 7.67 -9.28
C GLU A 189 10.93 6.19 -9.31
N ALA A 190 9.68 5.89 -9.66
CA ALA A 190 9.14 4.54 -9.69
C ALA A 190 9.57 3.75 -10.95
N SER A 191 9.49 2.41 -10.87
CA SER A 191 9.71 1.54 -12.03
C SER A 191 8.64 1.79 -13.11
N PRO A 192 9.03 2.07 -14.37
CA PRO A 192 8.09 2.27 -15.46
C PRO A 192 7.15 1.08 -15.70
N LEU A 193 7.68 -0.14 -15.60
CA LEU A 193 6.91 -1.37 -15.75
C LEU A 193 5.92 -1.54 -14.59
N SER A 194 6.37 -1.31 -13.36
CA SER A 194 5.52 -1.38 -12.16
C SER A 194 4.35 -0.40 -12.21
N LEU A 195 4.56 0.82 -12.72
CA LEU A 195 3.50 1.81 -12.89
C LEU A 195 2.40 1.30 -13.85
N LYS A 196 2.77 0.79 -15.03
CA LYS A 196 1.81 0.29 -16.02
C LYS A 196 1.06 -0.93 -15.51
N VAL A 197 1.76 -1.88 -14.87
CA VAL A 197 1.16 -3.07 -14.25
C VAL A 197 0.19 -2.68 -13.13
N THR A 198 0.54 -1.70 -12.31
CA THR A 198 -0.31 -1.21 -11.21
C THR A 198 -1.57 -0.54 -11.74
N LEU A 199 -1.45 0.35 -12.74
CA LEU A 199 -2.61 1.00 -13.35
C LEU A 199 -3.58 -0.02 -13.95
N GLN A 200 -3.08 -1.00 -14.71
CA GLN A 200 -3.92 -2.06 -15.28
C GLN A 200 -4.62 -2.88 -14.19
N SER A 201 -3.90 -3.29 -13.14
CA SER A 201 -4.48 -4.07 -12.04
C SER A 201 -5.61 -3.35 -11.31
N ILE A 202 -5.45 -2.05 -11.04
CA ILE A 202 -6.49 -1.24 -10.40
C ILE A 202 -7.70 -1.13 -11.32
N ARG A 203 -7.49 -0.82 -12.61
CA ARG A 203 -8.55 -0.65 -13.60
C ARG A 203 -9.36 -1.93 -13.82
N GLU A 204 -8.71 -3.08 -13.90
CA GLU A 204 -9.39 -4.38 -13.97
C GLU A 204 -10.09 -4.74 -12.65
N GLY A 205 -9.50 -4.38 -11.50
CA GLY A 205 -10.03 -4.65 -10.18
C GLY A 205 -11.33 -3.90 -9.86
N ARG A 206 -11.57 -2.75 -10.49
CA ARG A 206 -12.79 -1.95 -10.31
C ARG A 206 -14.08 -2.73 -10.60
N TYR A 207 -14.01 -3.76 -11.45
CA TYR A 207 -15.17 -4.52 -11.92
C TYR A 207 -15.19 -5.97 -11.42
N GLN A 208 -14.31 -6.33 -10.49
CA GLN A 208 -14.14 -7.70 -10.01
C GLN A 208 -14.44 -7.83 -8.51
N PRO A 209 -14.96 -8.98 -8.06
CA PRO A 209 -15.10 -9.26 -6.63
C PRO A 209 -13.73 -9.53 -5.98
N LEU A 210 -13.69 -9.40 -4.66
CA LEU A 210 -12.47 -9.58 -3.85
C LEU A 210 -11.63 -10.79 -4.25
N ASP A 211 -12.28 -11.93 -4.28
CA ASP A 211 -11.64 -13.22 -4.47
C ASP A 211 -10.91 -13.31 -5.80
N GLN A 212 -11.48 -12.72 -6.85
CA GLN A 212 -10.83 -12.61 -8.15
C GLN A 212 -9.67 -11.61 -8.12
N CYS A 213 -9.84 -10.46 -7.47
CA CYS A 213 -8.75 -9.49 -7.30
C CYS A 213 -7.56 -10.11 -6.55
N LEU A 214 -7.79 -10.84 -5.46
CA LEU A 214 -6.75 -11.52 -4.69
C LEU A 214 -6.06 -12.62 -5.50
N ALA A 215 -6.82 -13.42 -6.26
CA ALA A 215 -6.24 -14.43 -7.13
C ALA A 215 -5.33 -13.80 -8.21
N ARG A 216 -5.76 -12.68 -8.81
CA ARG A 216 -4.94 -11.91 -9.77
C ARG A 216 -3.70 -11.34 -9.10
N GLU A 217 -3.82 -10.68 -7.95
CA GLU A 217 -2.69 -10.08 -7.25
C GLU A 217 -1.67 -11.11 -6.76
N TYR A 218 -2.15 -12.28 -6.33
CA TYR A 218 -1.28 -13.42 -6.02
C TYR A 218 -0.45 -13.83 -7.24
N ARG A 219 -1.11 -13.98 -8.40
CA ARG A 219 -0.45 -14.30 -9.67
C ARG A 219 0.59 -13.26 -10.07
N MET A 220 0.20 -11.99 -10.02
CA MET A 220 1.11 -10.87 -10.30
C MET A 220 2.32 -10.87 -9.38
N SER A 221 2.14 -11.20 -8.10
CA SER A 221 3.22 -11.26 -7.12
C SER A 221 4.21 -12.38 -7.43
N LEU A 222 3.73 -13.56 -7.80
CA LEU A 222 4.58 -14.67 -8.22
C LEU A 222 5.35 -14.34 -9.50
N ASN A 223 4.67 -13.78 -10.51
CA ASN A 223 5.32 -13.36 -11.75
C ASN A 223 6.36 -12.25 -11.52
N CYS A 224 6.09 -11.32 -10.60
CA CYS A 224 7.05 -10.29 -10.17
C CYS A 224 8.32 -10.89 -9.55
N MET A 225 8.19 -11.96 -8.74
CA MET A 225 9.34 -12.64 -8.13
C MET A 225 10.06 -13.60 -9.07
N SER A 226 9.40 -14.07 -10.13
CA SER A 226 9.97 -15.04 -11.07
C SER A 226 11.16 -14.50 -11.88
N LYS A 227 11.30 -13.16 -11.96
CA LYS A 227 12.30 -12.45 -12.77
C LYS A 227 12.24 -12.74 -14.27
N GLN A 228 11.15 -13.33 -14.76
CA GLN A 228 11.01 -13.66 -16.19
C GLN A 228 10.92 -12.40 -17.06
N VAL A 229 10.28 -11.35 -16.56
CA VAL A 229 10.05 -10.10 -17.31
C VAL A 229 11.06 -9.01 -16.91
N SER A 230 11.30 -8.85 -15.60
CA SER A 230 12.16 -7.81 -15.06
C SER A 230 12.71 -8.22 -13.68
N ASN A 231 13.87 -7.65 -13.33
CA ASN A 231 14.48 -7.79 -12.00
C ASN A 231 14.20 -6.56 -11.09
N ASP A 232 13.28 -5.68 -11.49
CA ASP A 232 12.93 -4.44 -10.79
C ASP A 232 12.56 -4.66 -9.32
N PHE A 233 11.88 -5.75 -8.98
CA PHE A 233 11.55 -6.06 -7.59
C PHE A 233 12.83 -6.18 -6.73
N CYS A 234 13.78 -7.00 -7.16
CA CYS A 234 15.04 -7.18 -6.44
C CYS A 234 15.88 -5.90 -6.44
N GLU A 235 15.87 -5.16 -7.53
CA GLU A 235 16.59 -3.89 -7.63
C GLU A 235 16.02 -2.82 -6.69
N GLY A 236 14.69 -2.72 -6.59
CA GLY A 236 14.03 -1.82 -5.67
C GLY A 236 14.32 -2.17 -4.20
N VAL A 237 14.35 -3.47 -3.88
CA VAL A 237 14.75 -3.95 -2.54
C VAL A 237 16.23 -3.62 -2.28
N ARG A 238 17.12 -3.88 -3.24
CA ARG A 238 18.55 -3.57 -3.13
C ARG A 238 18.76 -2.09 -2.84
N ALA A 239 18.23 -1.22 -3.70
CA ALA A 239 18.43 0.22 -3.63
C ALA A 239 17.88 0.84 -2.33
N ARG A 240 16.82 0.27 -1.76
CA ARG A 240 16.13 0.84 -0.60
C ARG A 240 16.54 0.25 0.74
N PHE A 241 16.93 -1.02 0.80
CA PHE A 241 17.14 -1.74 2.06
C PHE A 241 18.48 -2.45 2.18
N VAL A 242 19.18 -2.72 1.07
CA VAL A 242 20.47 -3.42 1.11
C VAL A 242 21.61 -2.42 1.01
N ASP A 243 21.62 -1.67 -0.07
CA ASP A 243 22.69 -0.70 -0.36
C ASP A 243 22.31 0.72 0.08
N GLU A 244 21.00 0.98 0.31
CA GLU A 244 20.46 2.28 0.73
C GLU A 244 20.92 3.46 -0.16
N ASP A 245 21.17 3.20 -1.45
CA ASP A 245 21.62 4.22 -2.41
C ASP A 245 20.46 5.09 -2.93
N PHE A 246 19.21 4.64 -2.74
CA PHE A 246 17.99 5.27 -3.27
C PHE A 246 18.05 5.55 -4.79
N ALA A 247 18.87 4.80 -5.53
CA ALA A 247 19.13 4.98 -6.95
C ALA A 247 18.94 3.66 -7.72
N PRO A 248 17.70 3.13 -7.74
CA PRO A 248 17.40 1.89 -8.44
C PRO A 248 17.59 2.04 -9.95
N LYS A 249 18.16 1.01 -10.57
CA LYS A 249 18.38 0.89 -12.01
C LYS A 249 17.29 0.03 -12.62
N TRP A 250 16.17 0.67 -12.95
CA TRP A 250 15.02 -0.01 -13.54
C TRP A 250 15.31 -0.58 -14.92
N ASP A 251 14.77 -1.77 -15.18
CA ASP A 251 14.80 -2.45 -16.46
C ASP A 251 13.37 -2.93 -16.80
N PRO A 252 12.67 -2.27 -17.73
CA PRO A 252 13.15 -1.22 -18.63
C PRO A 252 13.26 0.18 -17.97
N PRO A 253 14.16 1.05 -18.45
CA PRO A 253 14.45 2.34 -17.80
C PRO A 253 13.45 3.44 -18.13
N THR A 254 12.65 3.32 -19.20
CA THR A 254 11.67 4.34 -19.60
C THR A 254 10.29 3.75 -19.88
N LEU A 255 9.26 4.59 -19.79
CA LEU A 255 7.88 4.18 -20.08
C LEU A 255 7.69 3.70 -21.52
N GLY A 256 8.37 4.32 -22.49
CA GLY A 256 8.29 3.97 -23.91
C GLY A 256 8.87 2.59 -24.23
N ASP A 257 9.79 2.10 -23.40
CA ASP A 257 10.42 0.78 -23.55
C ASP A 257 9.54 -0.35 -22.96
N VAL A 258 8.53 -0.01 -22.15
CA VAL A 258 7.59 -1.00 -21.60
C VAL A 258 6.59 -1.41 -22.67
N THR A 259 6.76 -2.64 -23.18
CA THR A 259 5.82 -3.23 -24.14
C THR A 259 4.56 -3.78 -23.47
N LYS A 260 3.48 -3.92 -24.24
CA LYS A 260 2.24 -4.53 -23.76
C LYS A 260 2.46 -5.98 -23.32
N ASP A 261 3.29 -6.74 -24.03
CA ASP A 261 3.58 -8.14 -23.71
C ASP A 261 4.28 -8.28 -22.34
N MET A 262 5.16 -7.33 -21.99
CA MET A 262 5.79 -7.31 -20.66
C MET A 262 4.76 -7.10 -19.55
N VAL A 263 3.78 -6.22 -19.77
CA VAL A 263 2.69 -5.99 -18.80
C VAL A 263 1.79 -7.22 -18.71
N ASP A 264 1.34 -7.74 -19.85
CA ASP A 264 0.42 -8.89 -19.93
C ASP A 264 1.05 -10.15 -19.30
N ALA A 265 2.37 -10.31 -19.36
CA ALA A 265 3.10 -11.39 -18.70
C ALA A 265 2.94 -11.40 -17.17
N TYR A 266 2.69 -10.26 -16.50
CA TYR A 266 2.38 -10.25 -15.06
C TYR A 266 1.01 -10.86 -14.75
N PHE A 267 0.08 -10.83 -15.70
CA PHE A 267 -1.28 -11.36 -15.54
C PHE A 267 -1.42 -12.80 -16.05
N ALA A 268 -0.41 -13.31 -16.76
CA ALA A 268 -0.37 -14.65 -17.32
C ALA A 268 -0.38 -15.73 -16.22
N PRO A 269 -1.12 -16.85 -16.42
CA PRO A 269 -1.17 -17.96 -15.47
C PRO A 269 0.22 -18.46 -15.08
N ILE A 270 0.39 -18.81 -13.81
CA ILE A 270 1.64 -19.42 -13.35
C ILE A 270 1.70 -20.86 -13.88
N SER A 271 2.91 -21.37 -14.14
CA SER A 271 3.13 -22.75 -14.59
C SER A 271 2.56 -23.77 -13.59
N GLU A 272 2.32 -25.01 -14.05
CA GLU A 272 1.62 -26.09 -13.32
C GLU A 272 2.16 -26.44 -11.91
N VAL A 273 3.35 -25.94 -11.54
CA VAL A 273 4.02 -26.24 -10.27
C VAL A 273 3.43 -25.43 -9.10
N ASP A 274 2.99 -24.20 -9.35
CA ASP A 274 2.35 -23.35 -8.34
C ASP A 274 0.84 -23.33 -8.59
N SER A 275 0.10 -23.97 -7.70
CA SER A 275 -1.36 -24.00 -7.78
C SER A 275 -1.92 -22.59 -7.63
N GLU A 276 -2.91 -22.25 -8.47
CA GLU A 276 -3.62 -20.99 -8.40
C GLU A 276 -4.24 -20.77 -7.01
N LEU A 277 -4.35 -19.50 -6.58
CA LEU A 277 -4.89 -19.18 -5.25
C LEU A 277 -6.37 -19.55 -5.19
N ASN A 278 -6.67 -20.64 -4.49
CA ASN A 278 -8.01 -21.12 -4.25
C ASN A 278 -8.51 -20.64 -2.88
N LEU A 279 -9.32 -19.59 -2.87
CA LEU A 279 -9.91 -19.06 -1.64
C LEU A 279 -11.12 -19.93 -1.22
N PRO A 280 -11.30 -20.21 0.08
CA PRO A 280 -12.45 -20.96 0.59
C PRO A 280 -13.71 -20.10 0.61
N THR A 281 -14.19 -19.68 -0.57
CA THR A 281 -15.38 -18.83 -0.73
C THR A 281 -16.66 -19.53 -0.29
N ALA A 282 -16.72 -20.86 -0.36
CA ALA A 282 -17.87 -21.66 0.06
C ALA A 282 -18.11 -21.70 1.59
N LEU A 283 -17.09 -21.38 2.39
CA LEU A 283 -17.17 -21.37 3.86
C LEU A 283 -17.50 -19.97 4.43
N ARG A 284 -17.70 -18.97 3.57
CA ARG A 284 -18.05 -17.63 4.04
C ARG A 284 -19.49 -17.64 4.54
N GLU A 285 -19.67 -17.51 5.84
CA GLU A 285 -21.00 -17.32 6.42
C GLU A 285 -21.63 -16.07 5.80
N PRO A 286 -22.92 -16.13 5.42
CA PRO A 286 -23.62 -14.95 4.95
C PRO A 286 -23.67 -13.94 6.09
N SER A 287 -23.14 -12.74 5.86
CA SER A 287 -23.28 -11.60 6.75
C SER A 287 -24.77 -11.32 6.92
N VAL A 288 -25.30 -11.64 8.11
CA VAL A 288 -26.67 -11.32 8.55
C VAL A 288 -26.81 -9.82 8.75
#